data_AF-A0A4Q5W8C8-F1
#
_entry.id   AF-A0A4Q5W8C8-F1
#
_cell.length_a   1.000
_cell.length_b   1.000
_cell.length_c   1.000
_cell.angle_alpha   90.00
_cell.angle_beta   90.00
_cell.angle_gamma   90.00
#
_symmetry.space_group_name_H-M   'P 1'
#
loop_
_entity.id
_entity.type
_entity.pdbx_description
1 polymer ?
#
loop_
_entity_poly.entity_id
_entity_poly.type
_entity_poly.pdbx_seq_one_letter_code
_entity_poly.pdbx_strand_id
1 'polypeptide(L)'
;ALALIGGDETLLNRLSTVLYQPHWHKGVVGIVASRLIEHYYRPTIVLTQSGDVVAGSARSVTGFNVYEAIHQCRDLLLGYGGHFYAAGMTLPPENVDAFMARFEEVVKESIHPDLLIPEILIDIELNFRDITQSFFNILAQMEPFGPDNLRPTFITRNAMNTGYSRVVKEKHVRFSLRQDGITFNGIGFGMADKMHILEQNKPVDVVYKIDINEWNGEKSLQLRVVDVKLSAPLSPETSA
;
A
#
# COMPACT_ATOMS: atom_id res chain seq x y z
N ALA A 1 5.66 12.38 -10.90
CA ALA A 1 5.82 10.93 -10.73
C ALA A 1 4.51 10.20 -11.02
N LEU A 2 3.52 10.20 -10.11
CA LEU A 2 2.21 9.54 -10.35
C LEU A 2 1.54 9.97 -11.67
N ALA A 3 1.47 11.28 -11.94
CA ALA A 3 0.91 11.79 -13.19
C ALA A 3 1.66 11.35 -14.47
N LEU A 4 2.97 11.05 -14.37
CA LEU A 4 3.75 10.58 -15.52
C LEU A 4 3.33 9.16 -15.90
N ILE A 5 3.13 8.30 -14.90
CA ILE A 5 2.69 6.92 -15.13
C ILE A 5 1.21 6.90 -15.51
N GLY A 6 0.37 7.65 -14.79
CA GLY A 6 -1.06 7.71 -15.08
C GLY A 6 -1.43 8.26 -16.46
N GLY A 7 -0.51 8.98 -17.12
CA GLY A 7 -0.68 9.48 -18.48
C GLY A 7 -0.09 8.59 -19.59
N ASP A 8 0.49 7.45 -19.26
CA ASP A 8 1.20 6.58 -20.20
C ASP A 8 0.74 5.12 -20.05
N GLU A 9 -0.02 4.62 -21.02
CA GLU A 9 -0.55 3.25 -21.04
C GLU A 9 0.55 2.19 -21.05
N THR A 10 1.70 2.48 -21.66
CA THR A 10 2.83 1.54 -21.67
C THR A 10 3.38 1.39 -20.27
N LEU A 11 3.56 2.49 -19.55
CA LEU A 11 4.04 2.47 -18.16
C LEU A 11 3.02 1.85 -17.21
N LEU A 12 1.71 1.99 -17.44
CA LEU A 12 0.69 1.36 -16.63
C LEU A 12 0.73 -0.17 -16.72
N ASN A 13 0.99 -0.72 -17.90
CA ASN A 13 0.97 -2.16 -18.16
C ASN A 13 2.28 -2.91 -17.83
N ARG A 14 3.30 -2.22 -17.31
CA ARG A 14 4.58 -2.83 -16.92
C ARG A 14 4.51 -3.53 -15.56
N LEU A 15 5.38 -4.52 -15.35
CA LEU A 15 5.54 -5.19 -14.06
C LEU A 15 6.58 -4.52 -13.16
N SER A 16 7.30 -3.53 -13.69
CA SER A 16 8.18 -2.65 -12.94
C SER A 16 7.91 -1.18 -13.26
N THR A 17 8.36 -0.29 -12.37
CA THR A 17 8.41 1.15 -12.64
C THR A 17 9.86 1.57 -12.76
N VAL A 18 10.25 2.15 -13.90
CA VAL A 18 11.50 2.92 -13.99
C VAL A 18 11.17 4.29 -14.53
N LEU A 19 11.49 5.35 -13.78
CA LEU A 19 11.31 6.73 -14.21
C LEU A 19 12.65 7.44 -14.21
N TYR A 20 12.95 8.14 -15.31
CA TYR A 20 14.09 9.05 -15.38
C TYR A 20 13.61 10.49 -15.51
N GLN A 21 14.09 11.35 -14.62
CA GLN A 21 13.82 12.79 -14.67
C GLN A 21 15.10 13.56 -14.31
N PRO A 22 15.77 14.19 -15.30
CA PRO A 22 17.11 14.77 -15.11
C PRO A 22 17.15 15.93 -14.11
N HIS A 23 16.01 16.61 -13.92
CA HIS A 23 15.90 17.77 -13.04
C HIS A 23 15.52 17.41 -11.59
N TRP A 24 15.33 16.13 -11.26
CA TRP A 24 14.98 15.72 -9.90
C TRP A 24 16.20 15.71 -8.99
N HIS A 25 16.03 16.15 -7.75
CA HIS A 25 17.15 16.16 -6.81
C HIS A 25 17.51 14.72 -6.40
N LYS A 26 18.81 14.36 -6.48
CA LYS A 26 19.32 13.03 -6.09
C LYS A 26 18.89 12.61 -4.68
N GLY A 27 18.81 13.54 -3.73
CA GLY A 27 18.35 13.26 -2.37
C GLY A 27 16.86 12.89 -2.26
N VAL A 28 16.05 13.12 -3.30
CA VAL A 28 14.59 12.94 -3.28
C VAL A 28 14.14 11.66 -4.00
N VAL A 29 14.96 11.11 -4.91
CA VAL A 29 14.57 9.96 -5.75
C VAL A 29 14.15 8.72 -4.93
N GLY A 30 14.79 8.47 -3.78
CA GLY A 30 14.42 7.38 -2.89
C GLY A 30 13.03 7.53 -2.28
N ILE A 31 12.64 8.75 -1.89
CA ILE A 31 11.30 9.05 -1.36
C ILE A 31 10.26 8.90 -2.47
N VAL A 32 10.59 9.33 -3.69
CA VAL A 32 9.70 9.16 -4.85
C VAL A 32 9.50 7.68 -5.16
N ALA A 33 10.57 6.87 -5.15
CA ALA A 33 10.47 5.42 -5.37
C ALA A 33 9.56 4.74 -4.33
N SER A 34 9.69 5.11 -3.05
CA SER A 34 8.81 4.62 -1.99
C SER A 34 7.34 5.03 -2.18
N ARG A 35 7.06 6.27 -2.60
CA ARG A 35 5.66 6.68 -2.89
C ARG A 35 5.06 5.96 -4.10
N LEU A 36 5.88 5.66 -5.09
CA LEU A 36 5.46 4.93 -6.29
C LEU A 36 5.17 3.47 -5.97
N ILE A 37 5.97 2.83 -5.10
CA ILE A 37 5.71 1.45 -4.68
C ILE A 37 4.44 1.34 -3.83
N GLU A 38 4.17 2.31 -2.96
CA GLU A 38 2.92 2.38 -2.20
C GLU A 38 1.67 2.46 -3.09
N HIS A 39 1.80 3.03 -4.30
CA HIS A 39 0.67 3.25 -5.20
C HIS A 39 0.49 2.14 -6.24
N TYR A 40 1.59 1.70 -6.87
CA TYR A 40 1.56 0.71 -7.96
C TYR A 40 2.00 -0.70 -7.53
N TYR A 41 2.51 -0.85 -6.31
CA TYR A 41 2.97 -2.11 -5.70
C TYR A 41 3.76 -3.02 -6.64
N ARG A 42 4.83 -2.47 -7.19
CA ARG A 42 5.74 -3.19 -8.09
C ARG A 42 7.17 -2.69 -7.97
N PRO A 43 8.21 -3.50 -8.26
CA PRO A 43 9.61 -3.08 -8.18
C PRO A 43 9.83 -1.74 -8.89
N THR A 44 10.41 -0.77 -8.19
CA THR A 44 10.45 0.62 -8.65
C THR A 44 11.84 1.21 -8.55
N ILE A 45 12.30 1.83 -9.64
CA ILE A 45 13.55 2.59 -9.74
C ILE A 45 13.23 4.02 -10.17
N VAL A 46 13.84 4.99 -9.49
CA VAL A 46 13.80 6.40 -9.89
C VAL A 46 15.22 6.89 -10.16
N LEU A 47 15.44 7.40 -11.36
CA LEU A 47 16.70 7.88 -11.91
C LEU A 47 16.69 9.42 -12.05
N THR A 48 17.84 10.04 -11.86
CA THR A 48 18.06 11.48 -12.12
C THR A 48 19.49 11.77 -12.56
N GLN A 49 19.71 12.91 -13.21
CA GLN A 49 21.05 13.39 -13.56
C GLN A 49 21.79 13.83 -12.29
N SER A 50 23.06 13.48 -12.18
CA SER A 50 23.93 13.82 -11.05
C SER A 50 25.36 14.06 -11.54
N GLY A 51 25.65 15.29 -11.97
CA GLY A 51 26.93 15.59 -12.63
C GLY A 51 26.94 14.97 -14.03
N ASP A 52 27.99 14.22 -14.36
CA ASP A 52 28.15 13.57 -15.68
C ASP A 52 27.50 12.18 -15.74
N VAL A 53 26.91 11.70 -14.64
CA VAL A 53 26.29 10.37 -14.55
C VAL A 53 24.82 10.47 -14.19
N VAL A 54 24.09 9.39 -14.43
CA VAL A 54 22.74 9.21 -13.89
C VAL A 54 22.86 8.44 -12.57
N ALA A 55 22.15 8.89 -11.55
CA ALA A 55 22.05 8.24 -10.25
C ALA A 55 20.62 7.76 -10.00
N GLY A 56 20.48 6.58 -9.39
CA GLY A 56 19.20 5.92 -9.17
C GLY A 56 19.01 5.41 -7.76
N SER A 57 17.76 5.35 -7.31
CA SER A 57 17.36 4.57 -6.13
C SER A 57 16.23 3.61 -6.46
N ALA A 58 16.41 2.37 -6.00
CA ALA A 58 15.47 1.28 -6.17
C ALA A 58 14.75 0.94 -4.86
N ARG A 59 13.50 0.51 -4.97
CA ARG A 59 12.67 -0.08 -3.91
C ARG A 59 11.97 -1.32 -4.45
N SER A 60 11.81 -2.31 -3.59
CA SER A 60 11.18 -3.58 -3.93
C SER A 60 9.92 -3.85 -3.14
N VAL A 61 9.05 -4.68 -3.71
CA VAL A 61 7.91 -5.26 -3.01
C VAL A 61 8.38 -6.39 -2.10
N THR A 62 7.55 -6.77 -1.12
CA THR A 62 7.85 -7.89 -0.23
C THR A 62 8.11 -9.15 -1.05
N GLY A 63 9.15 -9.92 -0.70
CA GLY A 63 9.49 -11.18 -1.40
C GLY A 63 10.26 -11.04 -2.72
N PHE A 64 10.44 -9.84 -3.29
CA PHE A 64 11.24 -9.64 -4.51
C PHE A 64 12.63 -9.06 -4.22
N ASN A 65 13.69 -9.71 -4.73
CA ASN A 65 15.08 -9.26 -4.54
C ASN A 65 15.47 -8.25 -5.64
N VAL A 66 15.35 -6.95 -5.36
CA VAL A 66 15.66 -5.91 -6.34
C VAL A 66 17.16 -5.79 -6.60
N TYR A 67 18.00 -6.14 -5.63
CA TYR A 67 19.45 -6.13 -5.83
C TYR A 67 19.86 -7.10 -6.93
N GLU A 68 19.33 -8.32 -6.92
CA GLU A 68 19.67 -9.31 -7.96
C GLU A 68 19.09 -8.94 -9.33
N ALA A 69 17.91 -8.32 -9.37
CA ALA A 69 17.37 -7.80 -10.63
C ALA A 69 18.29 -6.71 -11.24
N ILE A 70 18.86 -5.84 -10.40
CA ILE A 70 19.84 -4.82 -10.83
C ILE A 70 21.18 -5.46 -11.21
N HIS A 71 21.62 -6.49 -10.49
CA HIS A 71 22.86 -7.23 -10.78
C HIS A 71 22.84 -7.87 -12.18
N GLN A 72 21.67 -8.31 -12.64
CA GLN A 72 21.47 -8.82 -14.00
C GLN A 72 21.58 -7.74 -15.09
N CYS A 73 21.57 -6.46 -14.71
CA CYS A 73 21.75 -5.31 -15.60
C CYS A 73 23.15 -4.66 -15.45
N ARG A 74 24.09 -5.31 -14.74
CA ARG A 74 25.36 -4.70 -14.30
C ARG A 74 26.26 -4.18 -15.41
N ASP A 75 26.15 -4.73 -16.62
CA ASP A 75 26.89 -4.32 -17.80
C ASP A 75 26.51 -2.91 -18.28
N LEU A 76 25.32 -2.42 -17.90
CA LEU A 76 24.84 -1.08 -18.21
C LEU A 76 25.20 -0.05 -17.13
N LEU A 77 25.77 -0.50 -16.00
CA LEU A 77 25.98 0.31 -14.79
C LEU A 77 27.45 0.68 -14.61
N LEU A 78 27.68 1.87 -14.05
CA LEU A 78 28.99 2.28 -13.51
C LEU A 78 29.23 1.70 -12.12
N GLY A 79 28.15 1.54 -11.34
CA GLY A 79 28.20 0.97 -10.00
C GLY A 79 26.81 0.77 -9.42
N TYR A 80 26.66 -0.18 -8.51
CA TYR A 80 25.43 -0.43 -7.77
C TYR A 80 25.74 -1.11 -6.44
N GLY A 81 24.82 -0.99 -5.49
CA GLY A 81 24.93 -1.59 -4.17
C GLY A 81 23.64 -1.46 -3.39
N GLY A 82 23.48 -2.29 -2.37
CA GLY A 82 22.26 -2.31 -1.54
C GLY A 82 21.97 -3.69 -0.98
N HIS A 83 20.69 -3.93 -0.75
CA HIS A 83 20.15 -5.13 -0.14
C HIS A 83 18.88 -5.58 -0.86
N PHE A 84 18.29 -6.67 -0.37
CA PHE A 84 17.12 -7.34 -0.93
C PHE A 84 15.98 -6.38 -1.34
N TYR A 85 15.67 -5.36 -0.51
CA TYR A 85 14.53 -4.45 -0.72
C TYR A 85 14.89 -3.06 -1.25
N ALA A 86 16.17 -2.68 -1.29
CA ALA A 86 16.58 -1.34 -1.67
C ALA A 86 18.01 -1.33 -2.20
N ALA A 87 18.23 -0.58 -3.28
CA ALA A 87 19.56 -0.41 -3.86
C ALA A 87 19.76 1.00 -4.42
N GLY A 88 21.02 1.39 -4.54
CA GLY A 88 21.47 2.56 -5.28
C GLY A 88 22.26 2.13 -6.51
N MET A 89 22.21 2.93 -7.56
CA MET A 89 22.98 2.68 -8.78
C MET A 89 23.43 3.97 -9.45
N THR A 90 24.47 3.86 -10.27
CA THR A 90 24.90 4.87 -11.22
C THR A 90 25.09 4.24 -12.59
N LEU A 91 24.77 4.99 -13.65
CA LEU A 91 24.90 4.55 -15.04
C LEU A 91 25.26 5.73 -15.96
N PRO A 92 25.86 5.46 -17.13
CA PRO A 92 26.04 6.48 -18.16
C PRO A 92 24.67 6.98 -18.65
N PRO A 93 24.50 8.28 -18.97
CA PRO A 93 23.23 8.82 -19.49
C PRO A 93 22.71 8.10 -20.74
N GLU A 94 23.59 7.66 -21.62
CA GLU A 94 23.28 6.91 -22.83
C GLU A 94 22.69 5.52 -22.58
N ASN A 95 22.88 4.96 -21.39
CA ASN A 95 22.39 3.62 -21.04
C ASN A 95 21.01 3.64 -20.39
N VAL A 96 20.40 4.81 -20.16
CA VAL A 96 19.12 4.91 -19.42
C VAL A 96 18.02 4.08 -20.08
N ASP A 97 17.81 4.26 -21.38
CA ASP A 97 16.71 3.57 -22.08
C ASP A 97 16.94 2.06 -22.14
N ALA A 98 18.19 1.64 -22.40
CA ALA A 98 18.58 0.23 -22.41
C ALA A 98 18.38 -0.41 -21.03
N PHE A 99 18.73 0.29 -19.96
CA PHE A 99 18.53 -0.16 -18.59
C PHE A 99 17.05 -0.28 -18.24
N MET A 100 16.24 0.72 -18.62
CA MET A 100 14.80 0.72 -18.40
C MET A 100 14.11 -0.47 -19.07
N ALA A 101 14.54 -0.85 -20.27
CA ALA A 101 14.02 -2.02 -20.97
C ALA A 101 14.49 -3.33 -20.31
N ARG A 102 15.80 -3.48 -20.06
CA ARG A 102 16.36 -4.71 -19.47
C ARG A 102 15.84 -4.99 -18.07
N PHE A 103 15.67 -3.97 -17.24
CA PHE A 103 15.13 -4.14 -15.90
C PHE A 103 13.68 -4.66 -15.92
N GLU A 104 12.85 -4.16 -16.85
CA GLU A 104 11.48 -4.65 -17.03
C GLU A 104 11.45 -6.11 -17.48
N GLU A 105 12.34 -6.52 -18.40
CA GLU A 105 12.49 -7.91 -18.83
C GLU A 105 12.87 -8.81 -17.66
N VAL A 106 13.91 -8.44 -16.90
CA VAL A 106 14.36 -9.19 -15.73
C VAL A 106 13.26 -9.33 -14.69
N VAL A 107 12.50 -8.26 -14.41
CA VAL A 107 11.36 -8.32 -13.47
C VAL A 107 10.28 -9.26 -14.00
N LYS A 108 9.91 -9.15 -15.29
CA LYS A 108 8.91 -10.04 -15.92
C LYS A 108 9.26 -11.51 -15.82
N GLU A 109 10.52 -11.86 -15.98
CA GLU A 109 10.98 -13.25 -15.95
C GLU A 109 11.10 -13.82 -14.52
N SER A 110 11.29 -12.95 -13.52
CA SER A 110 11.65 -13.38 -12.17
C SER A 110 10.59 -13.11 -11.09
N ILE A 111 9.67 -12.17 -11.29
CA ILE A 111 8.64 -11.86 -10.28
C ILE A 111 7.47 -12.83 -10.37
N HIS A 112 7.10 -13.42 -9.23
CA HIS A 112 5.87 -14.20 -9.15
C HIS A 112 4.65 -13.27 -9.17
N PRO A 113 3.57 -13.56 -9.93
CA PRO A 113 2.39 -12.69 -10.02
C PRO A 113 1.78 -12.30 -8.67
N ASP A 114 1.80 -13.21 -7.70
CA ASP A 114 1.27 -12.94 -6.36
C ASP A 114 2.02 -11.81 -5.63
N LEU A 115 3.30 -11.60 -5.93
CA LEU A 115 4.10 -10.51 -5.33
C LEU A 115 3.73 -9.12 -5.86
N LEU A 116 2.92 -9.05 -6.92
CA LEU A 116 2.36 -7.80 -7.45
C LEU A 116 1.03 -7.44 -6.77
N ILE A 117 0.53 -8.30 -5.87
CA ILE A 117 -0.70 -8.08 -5.14
C ILE A 117 -0.32 -7.65 -3.71
N PRO A 118 -0.71 -6.43 -3.28
CA PRO A 118 -0.50 -6.03 -1.90
C PRO A 118 -1.20 -6.98 -0.93
N GLU A 119 -0.43 -7.57 -0.02
CA GLU A 119 -0.99 -8.35 1.08
C GLU A 119 -1.30 -7.47 2.28
N ILE A 120 -2.40 -7.78 2.96
CA ILE A 120 -2.75 -7.19 4.25
C ILE A 120 -2.73 -8.31 5.29
N LEU A 121 -1.73 -8.26 6.16
CA LEU A 121 -1.65 -9.16 7.31
C LEU A 121 -2.71 -8.77 8.33
N ILE A 122 -3.56 -9.73 8.68
CA ILE A 122 -4.61 -9.59 9.67
C ILE A 122 -4.14 -10.33 10.92
N ASP A 123 -4.04 -9.62 12.03
CA ASP A 123 -3.62 -10.21 13.30
C ASP A 123 -4.78 -10.99 13.94
N ILE A 124 -5.97 -10.36 14.02
CA ILE A 124 -7.13 -10.91 14.73
C ILE A 124 -8.43 -10.51 14.03
N GLU A 125 -9.37 -11.45 13.92
CA GLU A 125 -10.76 -11.17 13.59
C GLU A 125 -11.53 -10.75 14.85
N LEU A 126 -12.24 -9.62 14.78
CA LEU A 126 -13.00 -9.05 15.89
C LEU A 126 -14.44 -8.76 15.46
N ASN A 127 -15.38 -9.00 16.38
CA ASN A 127 -16.70 -8.42 16.26
C ASN A 127 -16.68 -7.01 16.84
N PHE A 128 -17.57 -6.13 16.36
CA PHE A 128 -17.69 -4.77 16.87
C PHE A 128 -18.01 -4.72 18.37
N ARG A 129 -18.68 -5.75 18.91
CA ARG A 129 -18.96 -5.86 20.36
C ARG A 129 -17.71 -5.98 21.22
N ASP A 130 -16.62 -6.48 20.66
CA ASP A 130 -15.37 -6.73 21.38
C ASP A 130 -14.47 -5.48 21.41
N ILE A 131 -14.76 -4.51 20.51
CA ILE A 131 -14.04 -3.24 20.42
C ILE A 131 -14.53 -2.30 21.53
N THR A 132 -13.95 -2.47 22.72
CA THR A 132 -14.29 -1.69 23.92
C THR A 132 -13.14 -0.78 24.34
N GLN A 133 -13.44 0.22 25.18
CA GLN A 133 -12.38 1.09 25.72
C GLN A 133 -11.35 0.30 26.54
N SER A 134 -11.78 -0.73 27.26
CA SER A 134 -10.86 -1.62 27.99
C SER A 134 -9.97 -2.42 27.06
N PHE A 135 -10.52 -2.97 25.96
CA PHE A 135 -9.72 -3.62 24.92
C PHE A 135 -8.67 -2.68 24.33
N PHE A 136 -9.07 -1.45 23.97
CA PHE A 136 -8.14 -0.44 23.48
C PHE A 136 -7.04 -0.08 24.49
N ASN A 137 -7.39 0.05 25.78
CA ASN A 137 -6.40 0.35 26.82
C ASN A 137 -5.36 -0.77 26.99
N ILE A 138 -5.71 -2.02 26.70
CA ILE A 138 -4.74 -3.13 26.65
C ILE A 138 -3.84 -2.99 25.42
N LEU A 139 -4.41 -2.69 24.25
CA LEU A 139 -3.62 -2.43 23.04
C LEU A 139 -2.64 -1.27 23.23
N ALA A 140 -3.06 -0.20 23.89
CA ALA A 140 -2.21 0.97 24.14
C ALA A 140 -1.00 0.64 25.03
N GLN A 141 -1.07 -0.40 25.87
CA GLN A 141 0.07 -0.86 26.67
C GLN A 141 1.15 -1.56 25.83
N MET A 142 0.86 -1.90 24.57
CA MET A 142 1.81 -2.50 23.63
C MET A 142 2.66 -1.44 22.90
N GLU A 143 2.48 -0.16 23.20
CA GLU A 143 3.31 0.92 22.69
C GLU A 143 4.75 0.85 23.23
N PRO A 144 5.75 1.38 22.50
CA PRO A 144 5.65 2.16 21.26
C PRO A 144 5.47 1.29 20.01
N PHE A 145 4.58 1.74 19.12
CA PHE A 145 4.45 1.13 17.80
C PHE A 145 5.44 1.76 16.80
N GLY A 146 5.97 0.95 15.89
CA GLY A 146 6.95 1.34 14.89
C GLY A 146 7.23 0.20 13.90
N PRO A 147 8.29 0.30 13.07
CA PRO A 147 8.64 -0.72 12.09
C PRO A 147 8.82 -2.12 12.69
N ASP A 148 9.36 -2.21 13.91
CA ASP A 148 9.62 -3.48 14.62
C ASP A 148 8.46 -3.91 15.54
N ASN A 149 7.42 -3.09 15.67
CA ASN A 149 6.23 -3.35 16.48
C ASN A 149 5.02 -2.68 15.83
N LEU A 150 4.46 -3.32 14.81
CA LEU A 150 3.37 -2.73 14.05
C LEU A 150 2.10 -2.64 14.89
N ARG A 151 1.35 -1.54 14.73
CA ARG A 151 -0.02 -1.45 15.28
C ARG A 151 -0.84 -2.64 14.74
N PRO A 152 -1.51 -3.42 15.61
CA PRO A 152 -2.32 -4.54 15.20
C PRO A 152 -3.40 -4.15 14.19
N THR A 153 -3.61 -5.03 13.22
CA THR A 153 -4.58 -4.92 12.14
C THR A 153 -5.66 -5.96 12.34
N PHE A 154 -6.91 -5.50 12.35
CA PHE A 154 -8.08 -6.30 12.64
C PHE A 154 -8.98 -6.41 11.41
N ILE A 155 -9.79 -7.47 11.38
CA ILE A 155 -10.88 -7.60 10.42
C ILE A 155 -12.21 -7.80 11.16
N THR A 156 -13.27 -7.16 10.68
CA THR A 156 -14.65 -7.53 11.02
C THR A 156 -15.33 -8.00 9.75
N ARG A 157 -15.93 -9.18 9.81
CA ARG A 157 -16.68 -9.76 8.69
C ARG A 157 -18.16 -9.45 8.79
N ASN A 158 -18.81 -9.42 7.63
CA ASN A 158 -20.26 -9.26 7.51
C ASN A 158 -20.81 -7.98 8.19
N ALA A 159 -20.06 -6.89 8.16
CA ALA A 159 -20.54 -5.60 8.63
C ALA A 159 -21.48 -4.97 7.57
N MET A 160 -22.51 -4.27 8.00
CA MET A 160 -23.45 -3.58 7.12
C MET A 160 -23.19 -2.09 7.12
N ASN A 161 -23.24 -1.44 5.96
CA ASN A 161 -23.31 0.02 5.89
C ASN A 161 -24.62 0.50 6.54
N THR A 162 -24.56 1.50 7.40
CA THR A 162 -25.75 2.07 8.06
C THR A 162 -26.55 3.01 7.13
N GLY A 163 -25.99 3.36 5.97
CA GLY A 163 -26.50 4.41 5.09
C GLY A 163 -25.90 5.79 5.37
N TYR A 164 -25.11 5.94 6.43
CA TYR A 164 -24.46 7.22 6.79
C TYR A 164 -22.99 7.30 6.37
N SER A 165 -22.45 6.27 5.71
CA SER A 165 -21.12 6.36 5.10
C SER A 165 -21.11 7.37 3.96
N ARG A 166 -20.07 8.18 3.85
CA ARG A 166 -19.97 9.23 2.82
C ARG A 166 -18.54 9.60 2.47
N VAL A 167 -18.34 10.07 1.25
CA VAL A 167 -17.10 10.71 0.83
C VAL A 167 -16.96 12.07 1.54
N VAL A 168 -15.75 12.36 2.04
CA VAL A 168 -15.37 13.62 2.67
C VAL A 168 -14.08 14.15 2.04
N LYS A 169 -14.04 15.47 1.84
CA LYS A 169 -12.92 16.16 1.16
C LYS A 169 -12.56 15.52 -0.20
N GLU A 170 -13.57 15.01 -0.92
CA GLU A 170 -13.48 14.40 -2.26
C GLU A 170 -12.55 13.17 -2.38
N LYS A 171 -11.89 12.76 -1.29
CA LYS A 171 -10.80 11.78 -1.33
C LYS A 171 -10.92 10.68 -0.29
N HIS A 172 -11.59 10.94 0.84
CA HIS A 172 -11.65 9.99 1.96
C HIS A 172 -13.07 9.49 2.15
N VAL A 173 -13.24 8.32 2.74
CA VAL A 173 -14.57 7.81 3.12
C VAL A 173 -14.69 7.85 4.63
N ARG A 174 -15.69 8.56 5.12
CA ARG A 174 -16.17 8.40 6.50
C ARG A 174 -17.11 7.21 6.51
N PHE A 175 -16.73 6.16 7.21
CA PHE A 175 -17.50 4.93 7.35
C PHE A 175 -18.47 5.06 8.53
N SER A 176 -19.65 4.47 8.38
CA SER A 176 -20.57 4.15 9.46
C SER A 176 -21.06 2.72 9.21
N LEU A 177 -20.50 1.78 9.97
CA LEU A 177 -20.70 0.36 9.78
C LEU A 177 -21.38 -0.22 11.01
N ARG A 178 -22.24 -1.21 10.82
CA ARG A 178 -23.00 -1.88 11.88
C ARG A 178 -22.80 -3.39 11.81
N GLN A 179 -22.57 -4.00 12.95
CA GLN A 179 -22.55 -5.46 13.14
C GLN A 179 -23.28 -5.77 14.44
N ASP A 180 -24.23 -6.71 14.41
CA ASP A 180 -24.99 -7.16 15.59
C ASP A 180 -25.59 -6.04 16.47
N GLY A 181 -26.13 -5.00 15.83
CA GLY A 181 -26.71 -3.87 16.56
C GLY A 181 -25.72 -2.77 16.94
N ILE A 182 -24.42 -3.04 16.93
CA ILE A 182 -23.37 -2.09 17.31
C ILE A 182 -22.88 -1.35 16.08
N THR A 183 -22.78 -0.03 16.18
CA THR A 183 -22.32 0.84 15.09
C THR A 183 -20.97 1.44 15.44
N PHE A 184 -20.01 1.31 14.51
CA PHE A 184 -18.73 1.99 14.57
C PHE A 184 -18.60 2.99 13.43
N ASN A 185 -18.07 4.16 13.78
CA ASN A 185 -17.62 5.11 12.78
C ASN A 185 -16.17 4.79 12.40
N GLY A 186 -15.80 5.14 11.18
CA GLY A 186 -14.45 4.96 10.67
C GLY A 186 -14.02 6.03 9.69
N ILE A 187 -12.71 6.09 9.42
CA ILE A 187 -12.12 6.91 8.38
C ILE A 187 -11.17 6.06 7.53
N GLY A 188 -11.41 6.02 6.23
CA GLY A 188 -10.51 5.42 5.25
C GLY A 188 -9.94 6.50 4.35
N PHE A 189 -8.62 6.66 4.38
CA PHE A 189 -7.94 7.72 3.64
C PHE A 189 -7.70 7.29 2.20
N GLY A 190 -8.19 8.06 1.22
CA GLY A 190 -7.93 7.78 -0.19
C GLY A 190 -8.84 6.70 -0.77
N MET A 191 -9.93 6.36 -0.07
CA MET A 191 -10.84 5.26 -0.43
C MET A 191 -12.14 5.76 -1.10
N ALA A 192 -12.17 6.98 -1.65
CA ALA A 192 -13.37 7.53 -2.29
C ALA A 192 -13.89 6.63 -3.42
N ASP A 193 -12.96 6.01 -4.16
CA ASP A 193 -13.22 5.00 -5.18
C ASP A 193 -13.94 3.76 -4.63
N LYS A 194 -13.79 3.42 -3.34
CA LYS A 194 -14.45 2.28 -2.70
C LYS A 194 -15.86 2.57 -2.18
N MET A 195 -16.36 3.81 -2.32
CA MET A 195 -17.72 4.16 -1.88
C MET A 195 -18.79 3.31 -2.57
N HIS A 196 -18.60 2.96 -3.84
CA HIS A 196 -19.52 2.10 -4.61
C HIS A 196 -19.72 0.70 -3.99
N ILE A 197 -18.77 0.21 -3.18
CA ILE A 197 -18.91 -1.06 -2.45
C ILE A 197 -19.97 -0.92 -1.35
N LEU A 198 -19.96 0.20 -0.63
CA LEU A 198 -20.87 0.48 0.48
C LEU A 198 -22.30 0.82 -0.01
N GLU A 199 -22.42 1.44 -1.17
CA GLU A 199 -23.69 1.81 -1.80
C GLU A 199 -24.50 0.60 -2.28
N GLN A 200 -23.84 -0.56 -2.46
CA GLN A 200 -24.53 -1.80 -2.80
C GLN A 200 -25.39 -2.36 -1.66
N ASN A 201 -25.27 -1.83 -0.44
CA ASN A 201 -26.03 -2.27 0.75
C ASN A 201 -25.95 -3.78 0.99
N LYS A 202 -24.80 -4.38 0.68
CA LYS A 202 -24.47 -5.78 0.98
C LYS A 202 -23.50 -5.85 2.17
N PRO A 203 -23.39 -7.00 2.87
CA PRO A 203 -22.39 -7.19 3.90
C PRO A 203 -20.97 -6.98 3.34
N VAL A 204 -20.12 -6.35 4.14
CA VAL A 204 -18.72 -6.07 3.82
C VAL A 204 -17.79 -6.63 4.89
N ASP A 205 -16.64 -7.09 4.45
CA ASP A 205 -15.49 -7.36 5.29
C ASP A 205 -14.64 -6.09 5.35
N VAL A 206 -14.39 -5.59 6.56
CA VAL A 206 -13.63 -4.36 6.78
C VAL A 206 -12.35 -4.64 7.55
N VAL A 207 -11.22 -4.21 7.01
CA VAL A 207 -9.90 -4.30 7.65
C VAL A 207 -9.53 -2.93 8.21
N TYR A 208 -9.11 -2.87 9.47
CA TYR A 208 -8.89 -1.60 10.16
C TYR A 208 -7.89 -1.71 11.30
N LYS A 209 -7.41 -0.54 11.73
CA LYS A 209 -6.75 -0.35 13.03
C LYS A 209 -7.70 0.39 13.96
N ILE A 210 -7.65 0.12 15.26
CA ILE A 210 -8.46 0.86 16.24
C ILE A 210 -7.69 2.12 16.63
N ASP A 211 -8.37 3.26 16.58
CA ASP A 211 -7.81 4.58 16.86
C ASP A 211 -8.73 5.35 17.82
N ILE A 212 -8.21 6.41 18.44
CA ILE A 212 -9.02 7.36 19.21
C ILE A 212 -9.30 8.58 18.35
N ASN A 213 -10.58 8.88 18.17
CA ASN A 213 -11.03 10.18 17.68
C ASN A 213 -11.28 11.10 18.88
N GLU A 214 -10.56 12.21 18.94
CA GLU A 214 -10.74 13.27 19.93
C GLU A 214 -11.35 14.49 19.24
N TRP A 215 -12.59 14.83 19.61
CA TRP A 215 -13.30 15.98 19.06
C TRP A 215 -13.99 16.75 20.18
N ASN A 216 -13.71 18.05 20.26
CA ASN A 216 -14.30 18.94 21.27
C ASN A 216 -14.13 18.44 22.72
N GLY A 217 -13.01 17.78 23.01
CA GLY A 217 -12.71 17.19 24.33
C GLY A 217 -13.32 15.81 24.58
N GLU A 218 -14.18 15.30 23.68
CA GLU A 218 -14.72 13.95 23.78
C GLU A 218 -13.83 12.95 23.00
N LYS A 219 -13.43 11.88 23.69
CA LYS A 219 -12.70 10.75 23.12
C LYS A 219 -13.67 9.62 22.79
N SER A 220 -13.56 9.11 21.58
CA SER A 220 -14.35 7.98 21.09
C SER A 220 -13.48 7.04 20.29
N LEU A 221 -13.75 5.74 20.39
CA LEU A 221 -13.08 4.76 19.53
C LEU A 221 -13.58 4.91 18.09
N GLN A 222 -12.65 4.84 17.15
CA GLN A 222 -12.91 4.91 15.72
C GLN A 222 -12.13 3.82 14.98
N LEU A 223 -12.68 3.33 13.87
CA LEU A 223 -11.96 2.46 12.94
C LEU A 223 -11.13 3.31 11.98
N ARG A 224 -9.82 3.16 11.98
CA ARG A 224 -8.97 3.63 10.89
C ARG A 224 -8.94 2.55 9.81
N VAL A 225 -9.82 2.69 8.82
CA VAL A 225 -10.04 1.68 7.79
C VAL A 225 -8.84 1.62 6.85
N VAL A 226 -8.34 0.41 6.65
CA VAL A 226 -7.25 0.05 5.74
C VAL A 226 -7.83 -0.42 4.41
N ASP A 227 -8.82 -1.32 4.47
CA ASP A 227 -9.48 -1.85 3.29
C ASP A 227 -10.94 -2.28 3.57
N VAL A 228 -11.74 -2.37 2.53
CA VAL A 228 -13.11 -2.87 2.56
C VAL A 228 -13.42 -3.63 1.27
N LYS A 229 -14.10 -4.77 1.40
CA LYS A 229 -14.61 -5.55 0.27
C LYS A 229 -15.99 -6.11 0.60
N LEU A 230 -16.74 -6.52 -0.42
CA LEU A 230 -17.96 -7.31 -0.20
C LEU A 230 -17.58 -8.61 0.52
N SER A 231 -18.36 -8.97 1.53
CA SER A 231 -18.22 -10.29 2.17
C SER A 231 -18.54 -11.36 1.15
N ALA A 232 -17.78 -12.45 1.18
CA ALA A 232 -18.14 -13.64 0.41
C ALA A 232 -19.52 -14.14 0.89
N PRO A 233 -20.35 -14.70 0.00
CA PRO A 233 -21.55 -15.40 0.44
C PRO A 233 -21.14 -16.44 1.48
N LEU A 234 -21.84 -16.50 2.61
CA LEU A 234 -21.71 -17.62 3.54
C LEU A 234 -21.93 -18.89 2.72
N SER A 235 -20.88 -19.68 2.51
CA SER A 235 -21.04 -21.04 2.03
C SER A 235 -21.95 -21.74 3.04
N PRO A 236 -23.09 -22.32 2.62
CA PRO A 236 -23.93 -23.06 3.54
C PRO A 236 -23.05 -24.14 4.15
N GLU A 237 -22.90 -24.12 5.47
CA GLU A 237 -22.19 -25.15 6.20
C GLU A 237 -22.75 -26.50 5.74
N THR A 238 -21.87 -27.39 5.27
CA THR A 238 -22.18 -28.80 5.10
C THR A 238 -22.69 -29.32 6.43
N SER A 239 -24.00 -29.37 6.57
CA SER A 239 -24.68 -30.11 7.60
C SER A 239 -24.49 -31.59 7.26
N ALA A 240 -23.62 -32.27 8.01
CA ALA A 240 -23.56 -33.72 8.09
C ALA A 240 -23.15 -34.10 9.51
#